data_AF-A0A9W8BDH6-F1
#
_entry.id   AF-A0A9W8BDH6-F1
#
_cell.length_a   1.000
_cell.length_b   1.000
_cell.length_c   1.000
_cell.angle_alpha   90.00
_cell.angle_beta   90.00
_cell.angle_gamma   90.00
#
_symmetry.space_group_name_H-M   'P 1'
#
loop_
_entity.id
_entity.type
_entity.pdbx_description
1 polymer ?
#
loop_
_entity_poly.entity_id
_entity_poly.type
_entity_poly.pdbx_seq_one_letter_code
_entity_poly.pdbx_strand_id
1 'polypeptide(L)'
;MACVGPRFGAQRAAVVKSAAWRLFGPARIQTSAARIHSQARAEHFVVNEYGLLSSFVATPWRQRPSIFSKAGLSSAKLHVVEWAREVSSWATIKWYLSGWKSKVFAAQAEELYGIMNTAFAEGDAKTLSGVCFPNLLSKLKNDIKRRKGAIEWHKERT
;
A
#
# COMPACT_ATOMS: atom_id res chain seq x y z
N MET A 1 -45.63 14.83 48.11
CA MET A 1 -47.08 15.01 47.93
C MET A 1 -47.30 16.23 47.06
N ALA A 2 -47.94 16.03 45.88
CA ALA A 2 -48.79 16.96 45.11
C ALA A 2 -48.31 18.40 44.79
N CYS A 3 -48.66 19.08 43.70
CA CYS A 3 -49.35 18.84 42.43
C CYS A 3 -49.26 20.18 41.65
N VAL A 4 -48.91 20.13 40.36
CA VAL A 4 -49.62 20.70 39.19
C VAL A 4 -50.31 22.09 39.28
N GLY A 5 -49.82 23.04 38.45
CA GLY A 5 -50.58 24.01 37.61
C GLY A 5 -51.25 25.23 38.28
N PRO A 6 -51.71 26.28 37.54
CA PRO A 6 -52.08 26.30 36.13
C PRO A 6 -51.70 27.55 35.27
N ARG A 7 -52.13 27.44 34.00
CA ARG A 7 -52.20 28.36 32.83
C ARG A 7 -52.64 29.81 33.08
N PHE A 8 -52.23 30.72 32.18
CA PHE A 8 -53.00 31.72 31.38
C PHE A 8 -51.97 32.37 30.42
N GLY A 9 -52.20 32.81 29.19
CA GLY A 9 -53.37 33.33 28.50
C GLY A 9 -52.85 34.45 27.57
N ALA A 10 -53.29 34.48 26.32
CA ALA A 10 -52.81 35.31 25.23
C ALA A 10 -52.79 36.83 25.48
N GLN A 11 -51.99 37.57 24.69
CA GLN A 11 -52.50 38.69 23.88
C GLN A 11 -51.45 39.25 22.90
N ARG A 12 -51.92 39.54 21.69
CA ARG A 12 -51.25 40.26 20.61
C ARG A 12 -51.25 41.76 20.91
N ALA A 13 -50.21 42.47 20.52
CA ALA A 13 -50.33 43.87 20.09
C ALA A 13 -49.18 44.23 19.14
N ALA A 14 -49.55 44.52 17.90
CA ALA A 14 -48.68 45.17 16.93
C ALA A 14 -48.61 46.66 17.25
N VAL A 15 -47.43 47.27 17.17
CA VAL A 15 -47.28 48.71 16.93
C VAL A 15 -46.14 48.91 15.93
N VAL A 16 -46.54 49.34 14.74
CA VAL A 16 -45.72 49.94 13.69
C VAL A 16 -45.17 51.28 14.19
N LYS A 17 -43.90 51.60 13.88
CA LYS A 17 -43.47 52.95 13.46
C LYS A 17 -42.01 52.96 13.01
N SER A 18 -41.85 53.30 11.73
CA SER A 18 -40.62 53.68 11.04
C SER A 18 -39.87 54.82 11.73
N ALA A 19 -38.54 54.83 11.63
CA ALA A 19 -37.77 56.03 11.27
C ALA A 19 -36.29 55.65 11.07
N ALA A 20 -35.89 55.65 9.80
CA ALA A 20 -34.51 55.70 9.35
C ALA A 20 -33.78 56.89 9.97
N TRP A 21 -32.56 56.70 10.48
CA TRP A 21 -31.50 57.72 10.42
C TRP A 21 -30.13 57.06 10.66
N ARG A 22 -29.15 57.49 9.86
CA ARG A 22 -27.68 57.32 10.02
C ARG A 22 -27.05 56.11 9.35
N LEU A 23 -26.96 56.26 8.02
CA LEU A 23 -25.74 56.01 7.25
C LEU A 23 -24.51 56.65 7.92
N PHE A 24 -23.32 56.14 7.58
CA PHE A 24 -21.97 56.57 7.99
C PHE A 24 -21.35 55.87 9.22
N GLY A 25 -21.01 54.60 9.05
CA GLY A 25 -19.88 53.97 9.75
C GLY A 25 -18.80 53.59 8.74
N PRO A 26 -17.51 53.85 8.98
CA PRO A 26 -16.45 53.51 8.04
C PRO A 26 -16.36 51.99 7.86
N ALA A 27 -16.35 51.56 6.61
CA ALA A 27 -16.13 50.17 6.24
C ALA A 27 -14.77 49.70 6.78
N ARG A 28 -14.79 48.91 7.85
CA ARG A 28 -13.62 48.12 8.26
C ARG A 28 -13.34 47.14 7.13
N ILE A 29 -12.28 47.40 6.38
CA ILE A 29 -11.66 46.45 5.48
C ILE A 29 -11.27 45.24 6.33
N GLN A 30 -12.05 44.16 6.24
CA GLN A 30 -11.63 42.87 6.75
C GLN A 30 -10.50 42.41 5.84
N THR A 31 -9.25 42.62 6.28
CA THR A 31 -8.11 41.91 5.70
C THR A 31 -8.35 40.43 5.98
N SER A 32 -8.82 39.72 4.97
CA SER A 32 -8.85 38.26 4.98
C SER A 32 -7.41 37.80 5.13
N ALA A 33 -7.02 37.44 6.36
CA ALA A 33 -5.77 36.76 6.61
C ALA A 33 -5.83 35.47 5.78
N ALA A 34 -5.13 35.48 4.65
CA ALA A 34 -4.91 34.29 3.87
C ALA A 34 -4.32 33.26 4.83
N ARG A 35 -5.09 32.22 5.16
CA ARG A 35 -4.51 30.98 5.69
C ARG A 35 -3.60 30.50 4.58
N ILE A 36 -2.32 30.83 4.71
CA ILE A 36 -1.26 30.07 4.06
C ILE A 36 -1.39 28.70 4.69
N HIS A 37 -2.21 27.84 4.08
CA HIS A 37 -2.02 26.43 4.19
C HIS A 37 -0.58 26.22 3.77
N SER A 38 0.31 26.04 4.75
CA SER A 38 1.56 25.33 4.51
C SER A 38 1.12 24.10 3.75
N GLN A 39 1.42 24.07 2.44
CA GLN A 39 1.27 22.86 1.68
C GLN A 39 2.14 21.87 2.43
N ALA A 40 1.51 20.99 3.22
CA ALA A 40 2.16 19.80 3.71
C ALA A 40 2.74 19.19 2.44
N ARG A 41 4.07 19.28 2.34
CA ARG A 41 4.84 18.74 1.23
C ARG A 41 4.23 17.36 1.00
N ALA A 42 3.52 17.20 -0.12
CA ALA A 42 2.92 15.93 -0.44
C ALA A 42 4.12 14.98 -0.51
N GLU A 43 4.32 14.21 0.56
CA GLU A 43 5.28 13.13 0.53
C GLU A 43 4.82 12.29 -0.64
N HIS A 44 5.61 12.29 -1.71
CA HIS A 44 5.33 11.49 -2.88
C HIS A 44 5.20 10.07 -2.34
N PHE A 45 3.97 9.56 -2.30
CA PHE A 45 3.69 8.20 -1.90
C PHE A 45 4.28 7.33 -3.01
N VAL A 46 5.55 6.96 -2.85
CA VAL A 46 6.21 6.00 -3.73
C VAL A 46 5.59 4.66 -3.39
N VAL A 47 4.60 4.26 -4.19
CA VAL A 47 4.12 2.88 -4.19
C VAL A 47 5.28 2.02 -4.67
N ASN A 48 6.06 1.50 -3.73
CA ASN A 48 7.25 0.69 -4.00
C ASN A 48 6.91 -0.72 -4.52
N GLU A 49 5.62 -1.03 -4.68
CA GLU A 49 5.17 -2.38 -4.94
C GLU A 49 4.23 -2.41 -6.14
N TYR A 50 4.82 -2.56 -7.32
CA TYR A 50 4.13 -3.21 -8.41
C TYR A 50 4.12 -4.71 -8.06
N GLY A 51 2.97 -5.38 -8.08
CA GLY A 51 2.90 -6.83 -7.89
C GLY A 51 3.74 -7.60 -8.93
N LEU A 52 3.54 -8.91 -9.07
CA LEU A 52 4.22 -9.62 -10.17
C LEU A 52 3.85 -8.98 -11.52
N LEU A 53 4.84 -8.40 -12.20
CA LEU A 53 4.68 -7.78 -13.52
C LEU A 53 4.38 -8.81 -14.62
N SER A 54 4.73 -10.07 -14.37
CA SER A 54 4.45 -11.23 -15.21
C SER A 54 4.14 -12.41 -14.30
N SER A 55 3.03 -13.11 -14.53
CA SER A 55 2.68 -14.37 -13.84
C SER A 55 3.07 -15.61 -14.64
N PHE A 56 4.00 -15.45 -15.59
CA PHE A 56 4.39 -16.53 -16.49
C PHE A 56 5.06 -17.67 -15.71
N VAL A 57 4.48 -18.87 -15.82
CA VAL A 57 5.05 -20.11 -15.29
C VAL A 57 5.37 -21.01 -16.48
N ALA A 58 6.66 -21.31 -16.66
CA ALA A 58 7.09 -22.18 -17.75
C ALA A 58 6.54 -23.60 -17.54
N THR A 59 5.88 -24.14 -18.55
CA THR A 59 5.46 -25.55 -18.52
C THR A 59 6.68 -26.47 -18.54
N PRO A 60 6.67 -27.54 -17.71
CA PRO A 60 7.77 -28.49 -17.68
C PRO A 60 7.89 -29.17 -19.05
N TRP A 61 9.11 -29.50 -19.45
CA TRP A 61 9.41 -30.02 -20.80
C TRP A 61 8.53 -31.20 -21.21
N ARG A 62 8.20 -32.08 -20.26
CA ARG A 62 7.35 -33.27 -20.47
C ARG A 62 5.90 -32.96 -20.84
N GLN A 63 5.40 -31.77 -20.49
CA GLN A 63 4.01 -31.36 -20.72
C GLN A 63 3.88 -30.35 -21.87
N ARG A 64 4.96 -30.09 -22.62
CA ARG A 64 4.92 -29.12 -23.72
C ARG A 64 4.20 -29.70 -24.93
N PRO A 65 3.21 -28.99 -25.50
CA PRO A 65 2.57 -29.41 -26.74
C PRO A 65 3.57 -29.37 -27.90
N SER A 66 3.37 -30.26 -28.89
CA SER A 66 4.21 -30.32 -30.08
C SER A 66 4.26 -28.96 -30.80
N ILE A 67 5.45 -28.56 -31.25
CA ILE A 67 5.73 -27.26 -31.91
C ILE A 67 4.88 -27.08 -33.18
N PHE A 68 4.50 -28.18 -33.83
CA PHE A 68 3.67 -28.17 -35.04
C PHE A 68 2.17 -27.97 -34.76
N SER A 69 1.74 -28.05 -33.50
CA SER A 69 0.36 -27.73 -33.12
C SER A 69 0.19 -26.21 -32.94
N LYS A 70 -1.01 -25.68 -33.21
CA LYS A 70 -1.32 -24.25 -32.95
C LYS A 70 -1.04 -23.87 -31.49
N ALA A 71 -1.32 -24.78 -30.55
CA ALA A 71 -1.03 -24.60 -29.13
C ALA A 71 0.48 -24.54 -28.85
N GLY A 72 1.27 -25.42 -29.47
CA GLY A 72 2.74 -25.41 -29.37
C GLY A 72 3.37 -24.17 -29.96
N LEU A 73 2.89 -23.69 -31.11
CA LEU A 73 3.37 -22.44 -31.69
C LEU A 73 3.05 -21.23 -30.81
N SER A 74 1.85 -21.18 -30.23
CA SER A 74 1.47 -20.11 -29.28
C SER A 74 2.32 -20.15 -28.02
N SER A 75 2.51 -21.34 -27.43
CA SER A 75 3.37 -21.55 -26.27
C SER A 75 4.82 -21.16 -26.57
N ALA A 76 5.37 -21.56 -27.71
CA ALA A 76 6.73 -21.20 -28.13
C ALA A 76 6.89 -19.68 -28.28
N LYS A 77 5.92 -18.99 -28.89
CA LYS A 77 5.93 -17.52 -28.99
C LYS A 77 5.94 -16.87 -27.61
N LEU A 78 5.11 -17.33 -26.68
CA LEU A 78 5.10 -16.83 -25.31
C LEU A 78 6.44 -17.04 -24.60
N HIS A 79 7.04 -18.23 -24.75
CA HIS A 79 8.37 -18.52 -24.20
C HIS A 79 9.45 -17.58 -24.74
N VAL A 80 9.42 -17.27 -26.04
CA VAL A 80 10.39 -16.34 -26.65
C VAL A 80 10.21 -14.91 -26.13
N VAL A 81 8.96 -14.45 -26.01
CA VAL A 81 8.66 -13.12 -25.47
C VAL A 81 9.13 -13.02 -24.02
N GLU A 82 8.89 -14.04 -23.20
CA GLU A 82 9.31 -14.01 -21.81
C GLU A 82 10.83 -14.12 -21.67
N TRP A 83 11.48 -14.95 -22.48
CA TRP A 83 12.94 -15.01 -22.52
C TRP A 83 13.55 -13.65 -22.91
N ALA A 84 12.99 -12.95 -23.89
CA ALA A 84 13.43 -11.60 -24.25
C ALA A 84 13.24 -10.60 -23.10
N ARG A 85 12.15 -10.71 -22.32
CA ARG A 85 11.94 -9.91 -21.11
C ARG A 85 12.97 -10.21 -20.03
N GLU A 86 13.23 -11.48 -19.74
CA GLU A 86 14.25 -11.89 -18.77
C GLU A 86 15.64 -11.34 -19.12
N VAL A 87 16.04 -11.47 -20.39
CA VAL A 87 17.32 -10.93 -20.88
C VAL A 87 17.38 -9.41 -20.72
N SER A 88 16.31 -8.71 -21.09
CA SER A 88 16.21 -7.25 -20.92
C SER A 88 16.30 -6.83 -19.44
N SER A 89 15.62 -7.57 -18.54
CA SER A 89 15.70 -7.33 -17.10
C SER A 89 17.11 -7.54 -16.57
N TRP A 90 17.80 -8.61 -16.97
CA TRP A 90 19.18 -8.85 -16.58
C TRP A 90 20.14 -7.78 -17.08
N ALA A 91 19.98 -7.33 -18.33
CA ALA A 91 20.76 -6.25 -18.89
C ALA A 91 20.55 -4.94 -18.11
N THR A 92 19.29 -4.63 -17.81
CA THR A 92 18.90 -3.45 -17.02
C THR A 92 19.52 -3.50 -15.63
N ILE A 93 19.41 -4.63 -14.92
CA ILE A 93 20.00 -4.82 -13.59
C ILE A 93 21.50 -4.60 -13.62
N LYS A 94 22.22 -5.20 -14.58
CA LYS A 94 23.66 -5.03 -14.71
C LYS A 94 24.07 -3.60 -15.06
N TRP A 95 23.23 -2.88 -15.79
CA TRP A 95 23.50 -1.49 -16.15
C TRP A 95 23.37 -0.54 -14.95
N TYR A 96 22.32 -0.72 -14.14
CA TYR A 96 22.08 0.12 -12.96
C TYR A 96 22.93 -0.29 -11.74
N LEU A 97 23.21 -1.58 -11.56
CA LEU A 97 23.95 -2.12 -10.42
C LEU A 97 25.29 -2.67 -10.89
N SER A 98 26.30 -1.79 -10.92
CA SER A 98 27.66 -2.18 -11.24
C SER A 98 28.18 -3.23 -10.23
N GLY A 99 28.82 -4.29 -10.73
CA GLY A 99 29.32 -5.38 -9.90
C GLY A 99 28.28 -6.41 -9.46
N TRP A 100 27.01 -6.31 -9.90
CA TRP A 100 25.99 -7.32 -9.60
C TRP A 100 26.37 -8.71 -10.13
N LYS A 101 26.24 -9.73 -9.27
CA LYS A 101 26.53 -11.14 -9.59
C LYS A 101 25.34 -12.01 -9.21
N SER A 102 24.78 -12.73 -10.18
CA SER A 102 23.60 -13.58 -9.99
C SER A 102 23.77 -14.64 -8.90
N LYS A 103 24.93 -15.31 -8.85
CA LYS A 103 25.22 -16.34 -7.83
C LYS A 103 25.23 -15.77 -6.41
N VAL A 104 25.79 -14.57 -6.24
CA VAL A 104 25.85 -13.89 -4.93
C VAL A 104 24.45 -13.46 -4.52
N PHE A 105 23.70 -12.88 -5.46
CA PHE A 105 22.31 -12.50 -5.24
C PHE A 105 21.45 -13.69 -4.82
N ALA A 106 21.58 -14.85 -5.48
CA ALA A 106 20.84 -16.06 -5.13
C ALA A 106 21.15 -16.52 -3.69
N ALA A 107 22.43 -16.57 -3.31
CA ALA A 107 22.83 -16.94 -1.96
C ALA A 107 22.29 -15.95 -0.90
N GLN A 108 22.38 -14.65 -1.17
CA GLN A 108 21.86 -13.60 -0.28
C GLN A 108 20.33 -13.66 -0.16
N ALA A 109 19.62 -13.95 -1.27
CA ALA A 109 18.17 -14.08 -1.26
C ALA A 109 17.72 -15.28 -0.40
N GLU A 110 18.44 -16.41 -0.50
CA GLU A 110 18.18 -17.60 0.32
C GLU A 110 18.45 -17.34 1.81
N GLU A 111 19.53 -16.64 2.14
CA GLU A 111 19.85 -16.21 3.50
C GLU A 111 18.75 -15.29 4.06
N LEU A 112 18.36 -14.28 3.29
CA LEU A 112 17.33 -13.31 3.67
C LEU A 112 15.97 -13.99 3.89
N TYR A 113 15.64 -14.98 3.07
CA TYR A 113 14.45 -15.81 3.24
C TYR A 113 14.49 -16.59 4.57
N GLY A 114 15.65 -17.14 4.95
CA GLY A 114 15.83 -17.81 6.23
C GLY A 114 15.68 -16.87 7.43
N ILE A 115 16.28 -15.68 7.35
CA ILE A 115 16.16 -14.63 8.39
C ILE A 115 14.70 -14.24 8.55
N MET A 116 13.98 -14.00 7.45
CA MET A 116 12.57 -13.64 7.46
C MET A 116 11.72 -14.73 8.14
N ASN A 117 11.91 -15.99 7.79
CA ASN A 117 11.13 -17.09 8.37
C ASN A 117 11.43 -17.31 9.85
N THR A 118 12.69 -17.16 10.25
CA THR A 118 13.09 -17.22 11.67
C THR A 118 12.43 -16.11 12.46
N ALA A 119 12.51 -14.86 11.96
CA ALA A 119 11.84 -13.72 12.60
C ALA A 119 10.31 -13.89 12.65
N PHE A 120 9.71 -14.50 11.62
CA PHE A 120 8.28 -14.83 11.62
C PHE A 120 7.94 -15.89 12.69
N ALA A 121 8.73 -16.96 12.79
CA ALA A 121 8.59 -18.00 13.81
C ALA A 121 8.64 -17.40 15.23
N GLU A 122 9.64 -16.57 15.51
CA GLU A 122 9.82 -15.88 16.79
C GLU A 122 8.76 -14.80 17.05
N GLY A 123 8.16 -14.24 16.00
CA GLY A 123 7.21 -13.14 16.10
C GLY A 123 7.87 -11.76 16.20
N ASP A 124 9.14 -11.63 15.78
CA ASP A 124 9.87 -10.36 15.77
C ASP A 124 9.43 -9.45 14.61
N ALA A 125 8.47 -8.58 14.90
CA ALA A 125 7.96 -7.60 13.95
C ALA A 125 8.99 -6.53 13.55
N LYS A 126 10.04 -6.30 14.35
CA LYS A 126 11.07 -5.29 14.07
C LYS A 126 11.98 -5.78 12.96
N THR A 127 12.50 -7.01 13.08
CA THR A 127 13.33 -7.61 12.03
C THR A 127 12.55 -7.79 10.74
N LEU A 128 11.28 -8.23 10.81
CA LEU A 128 10.43 -8.32 9.61
C LEU A 128 10.24 -6.98 8.89
N SER A 129 10.21 -5.85 9.62
CA SER A 129 10.04 -4.54 8.99
C SER A 129 11.25 -4.07 8.16
N GLY A 130 12.45 -4.57 8.47
CA GLY A 130 13.66 -4.27 7.71
C GLY A 130 13.89 -5.20 6.52
N VAL A 131 13.29 -6.40 6.55
CA VAL A 131 13.50 -7.44 5.54
C VAL A 131 12.36 -7.52 4.52
N CYS A 132 11.11 -7.35 4.97
CA CYS A 132 9.94 -7.53 4.13
C CYS A 132 9.47 -6.22 3.49
N PHE A 133 8.88 -6.36 2.31
CA PHE A 133 8.08 -5.29 1.73
C PHE A 133 6.84 -4.96 2.60
N PRO A 134 6.40 -3.69 2.66
CA PRO A 134 5.26 -3.23 3.47
C PRO A 134 3.98 -4.07 3.33
N ASN A 135 3.62 -4.51 2.13
CA ASN A 135 2.41 -5.31 1.93
C ASN A 135 2.56 -6.72 2.52
N LEU A 136 3.73 -7.34 2.36
CA LEU A 136 4.02 -8.64 2.96
C LEU A 136 4.06 -8.53 4.48
N LEU A 137 4.72 -7.50 5.02
CA LEU A 137 4.80 -7.22 6.45
C LEU A 137 3.42 -7.12 7.10
N SER A 138 2.49 -6.42 6.45
CA SER A 138 1.11 -6.25 6.95
C SER A 138 0.39 -7.59 7.10
N LYS A 139 0.55 -8.49 6.11
CA LYS A 139 -0.01 -9.85 6.16
C LYS A 139 0.64 -10.68 7.27
N LEU A 140 1.98 -10.73 7.31
CA LEU A 140 2.72 -11.50 8.30
C LEU A 140 2.41 -11.06 9.74
N LYS A 141 2.26 -9.76 9.99
CA LYS A 141 1.87 -9.25 11.32
C LYS A 141 0.47 -9.70 11.72
N ASN A 142 -0.46 -9.76 10.78
CA ASN A 142 -1.80 -10.27 11.07
C ASN A 142 -1.79 -11.78 11.34
N ASP A 143 -0.95 -12.52 10.63
CA ASP A 143 -0.80 -13.98 10.84
C ASP A 143 -0.13 -14.29 12.18
N ILE A 144 0.91 -13.54 12.57
CA ILE A 144 1.53 -13.64 13.90
C ILE A 144 0.50 -13.38 15.01
N LYS A 145 -0.39 -12.41 14.84
CA LYS A 145 -1.45 -12.13 15.82
C LYS A 145 -2.51 -13.23 15.91
N ARG A 146 -2.78 -13.92 14.80
CA ARG A 146 -3.85 -14.93 14.71
C ARG A 146 -3.38 -16.35 15.03
N ARG A 147 -2.07 -16.62 15.02
CA ARG A 147 -1.54 -17.96 15.25
C ARG A 147 -1.84 -18.46 16.66
N LYS A 148 -2.15 -19.75 16.77
CA LYS A 148 -2.37 -20.44 18.05
C LYS A 148 -1.17 -21.35 18.33
N GLY A 149 -0.12 -20.79 18.94
CA GLY A 149 1.07 -21.54 19.33
C GLY A 149 2.38 -20.98 18.76
N ALA A 150 3.49 -21.51 19.27
CA ALA A 150 4.82 -21.25 18.74
C ALA A 150 5.03 -22.07 17.46
N ILE A 151 5.66 -21.44 16.47
CA ILE A 151 6.06 -22.09 15.20
C ILE A 151 7.58 -22.19 15.26
N GLU A 152 8.12 -23.36 14.97
CA GLU A 152 9.55 -23.52 14.71
C GLU A 152 9.80 -23.60 13.22
N TRP A 153 10.80 -22.87 12.75
CA TRP A 153 11.25 -22.93 11.37
C TRP A 153 12.54 -23.75 11.28
N HIS A 154 12.55 -24.74 10.40
CA HIS A 154 13.70 -25.60 10.13
C HIS A 154 14.02 -25.54 8.65
N LYS A 155 15.26 -25.18 8.30
CA LYS A 155 15.74 -25.25 6.92
C LYS A 155 16.05 -26.71 6.58
N GLU A 156 15.34 -27.28 5.62
CA GLU A 156 15.67 -28.60 5.08
C GLU A 156 17.09 -28.55 4.48
N ARG A 157 17.99 -29.41 4.98
CA ARG A 157 19.32 -29.57 4.38
C ARG A 157 19.14 -30.31 3.06
N THR A 158 19.40 -29.62 1.96
CA THR A 158 19.51 -30.19 0.62
C THR A 158 20.96 -30.58 0.33
#